data_AF-A0A7T0C439-F1
#
_entry.id   AF-A0A7T0C439-F1
#
_cell.length_a   1.000
_cell.length_b   1.000
_cell.length_c   1.000
_cell.angle_alpha   90.00
_cell.angle_beta   90.00
_cell.angle_gamma   90.00
#
_symmetry.space_group_name_H-M   'P 1'
#
loop_
_entity.id
_entity.type
_entity.pdbx_description
1 polymer ?
#
loop_
_entity_poly.entity_id
_entity_poly.type
_entity_poly.pdbx_seq_one_letter_code
_entity_poly.pdbx_strand_id
1 'polypeptide(L)'
;MSGLKSALDLSMERTSNQAASKLSDSQKKEISEIRLEYKAKIADKEVILETKLKHVGDRTPPEQIHQVVEELKQAFVTDKSALEEEMEAKVDAVKKRKK
;
A
#
# COMPACT_ATOMS: atom_id res chain seq x y z
N MET A 1 -16.61 -41.58 4.01
CA MET A 1 -17.06 -40.20 3.72
C MET A 1 -15.93 -39.25 4.03
N SER A 2 -15.65 -38.37 3.08
CA SER A 2 -14.42 -37.59 2.87
C SER A 2 -13.89 -36.83 4.09
N GLY A 3 -12.59 -36.97 4.36
CA GLY A 3 -11.85 -36.14 5.32
C GLY A 3 -10.52 -35.65 4.76
N LEU A 4 -10.41 -35.50 3.43
CA LEU A 4 -9.28 -34.81 2.80
C LEU A 4 -9.41 -33.32 3.13
N LYS A 5 -8.97 -32.94 4.34
CA LYS A 5 -8.77 -31.54 4.70
C LYS A 5 -7.88 -30.91 3.64
N SER A 6 -8.38 -29.83 3.04
CA SER A 6 -7.67 -29.09 1.99
C SER A 6 -6.31 -28.62 2.53
N ALA A 7 -5.28 -28.59 1.68
CA ALA A 7 -3.97 -28.04 2.04
C ALA A 7 -4.08 -26.58 2.55
N LEU A 8 -5.17 -25.90 2.18
CA LEU A 8 -5.54 -24.58 2.69
C LEU A 8 -5.93 -24.62 4.18
N ASP A 9 -6.76 -25.58 4.60
CA ASP A 9 -7.19 -25.75 5.99
C ASP A 9 -6.03 -26.16 6.89
N LEU A 10 -5.14 -27.03 6.40
CA LEU A 10 -3.92 -27.42 7.12
C LEU A 10 -2.94 -26.25 7.27
N SER A 11 -2.90 -25.32 6.30
CA SER A 11 -2.06 -24.13 6.39
C SER A 11 -2.59 -23.14 7.45
N MET A 12 -3.91 -23.02 7.58
CA MET A 12 -4.53 -22.20 8.64
C MET A 12 -4.34 -22.80 10.04
N GLU A 13 -4.45 -24.12 10.19
CA GLU A 13 -4.18 -24.80 11.47
C GLU A 13 -2.70 -24.64 11.89
N ARG A 14 -1.74 -24.76 10.95
CA ARG A 14 -0.30 -24.61 11.23
C ARG A 14 0.13 -23.19 11.56
N THR A 15 -0.46 -22.18 10.92
CA THR A 15 -0.18 -20.76 11.24
C THR A 15 -0.79 -20.32 12.57
N SER A 16 -1.76 -21.06 13.12
CA SER A 16 -2.34 -20.76 14.43
C SER A 16 -1.41 -21.07 15.62
N ASN A 17 -0.36 -21.88 15.41
CA ASN A 17 0.47 -22.48 16.45
C ASN A 17 1.89 -21.90 16.54
N GLN A 18 2.24 -20.97 15.66
CA GLN A 18 3.40 -20.09 15.85
C GLN A 18 2.87 -18.75 16.35
N ALA A 19 3.47 -18.23 17.42
CA ALA A 19 3.03 -17.08 18.20
C ALA A 19 3.03 -15.74 17.43
N ALA A 20 2.24 -15.63 16.37
CA ALA A 20 1.68 -14.38 15.93
C ALA A 20 0.66 -13.98 16.99
N SER A 21 0.91 -12.89 17.71
CA SER A 21 -0.10 -12.24 18.54
C SER A 21 -1.41 -12.18 17.75
N LYS A 22 -2.43 -12.95 18.17
CA LYS A 22 -3.71 -13.01 17.48
C LYS A 22 -4.30 -11.60 17.46
N LEU A 23 -4.16 -10.90 16.34
CA LEU A 23 -4.81 -9.63 16.10
C LEU A 23 -6.31 -9.85 16.23
N SER A 24 -6.99 -9.00 17.00
CA SER A 24 -8.45 -9.03 17.10
C SER A 24 -9.08 -8.76 15.75
N ASP A 25 -10.33 -9.18 15.56
CA ASP A 25 -11.07 -8.87 14.33
C ASP A 25 -11.22 -7.35 14.13
N SER A 26 -11.27 -6.57 15.22
CA SER A 26 -11.22 -5.12 15.16
C SER A 26 -9.88 -4.59 14.64
N GLN A 27 -8.74 -5.12 15.10
CA GLN A 27 -7.41 -4.73 14.61
C GLN A 27 -7.22 -5.09 13.13
N LYS A 28 -7.69 -6.27 12.70
CA LYS A 28 -7.64 -6.66 11.29
C LYS A 28 -8.47 -5.73 10.42
N LYS A 29 -9.66 -5.35 10.89
CA LYS A 29 -10.53 -4.40 10.18
C LYS A 29 -9.88 -3.03 10.08
N GLU A 30 -9.36 -2.49 11.18
CA GLU A 30 -8.64 -1.20 11.20
C GLU A 30 -7.42 -1.21 10.25
N ILE A 31 -6.62 -2.28 10.24
CA ILE A 31 -5.50 -2.44 9.30
C ILE A 31 -5.99 -2.47 7.84
N SER A 32 -7.09 -3.16 7.56
CA SER A 32 -7.65 -3.23 6.21
C SER A 32 -8.17 -1.87 5.74
N GLU A 33 -8.81 -1.11 6.61
CA GLU A 33 -9.29 0.25 6.33
C GLU A 33 -8.11 1.20 6.06
N ILE A 34 -7.07 1.16 6.90
CA ILE A 34 -5.83 1.94 6.68
C ILE A 34 -5.23 1.61 5.32
N ARG A 35 -5.05 0.32 4.99
CA ARG A 35 -4.49 -0.07 3.68
C ARG A 35 -5.34 0.40 2.51
N LEU A 36 -6.67 0.37 2.65
CA LEU A 36 -7.59 0.80 1.60
C LEU A 36 -7.53 2.32 1.40
N GLU A 37 -7.46 3.08 2.49
CA GLU A 37 -7.31 4.54 2.47
C GLU A 37 -5.97 4.95 1.81
N TYR A 38 -4.87 4.31 2.19
CA TYR A 38 -3.56 4.59 1.59
C TYR A 38 -3.48 4.19 0.12
N LYS A 39 -4.11 3.06 -0.25
CA LYS A 39 -4.22 2.66 -1.65
C LYS A 39 -5.00 3.69 -2.48
N ALA A 40 -6.09 4.23 -1.95
CA ALA A 40 -6.85 5.29 -2.61
C ALA A 40 -6.00 6.55 -2.78
N LYS A 41 -5.28 6.99 -1.73
CA LYS A 41 -4.36 8.15 -1.80
C LYS A 41 -3.26 7.98 -2.85
N ILE A 42 -2.69 6.79 -2.96
CA ILE A 42 -1.68 6.48 -3.97
C ILE A 42 -2.30 6.55 -5.38
N ALA A 43 -3.47 5.95 -5.58
CA ALA A 43 -4.17 6.00 -6.86
C ALA A 43 -4.53 7.43 -7.29
N ASP A 44 -5.00 8.27 -6.36
CA ASP A 44 -5.29 9.68 -6.64
C ASP A 44 -4.02 10.43 -7.09
N LYS A 45 -2.88 10.19 -6.42
CA LYS A 45 -1.59 10.76 -6.83
C LYS A 45 -1.11 10.25 -8.19
N GLU A 46 -1.34 8.97 -8.51
CA GLU A 46 -1.03 8.39 -9.82
C GLU A 46 -1.82 9.09 -10.93
N VAL A 47 -3.13 9.29 -10.74
CA VAL A 47 -3.98 10.00 -11.72
C VAL A 47 -3.50 11.44 -11.92
N ILE A 48 -3.13 12.14 -10.84
CA ILE A 48 -2.57 13.50 -10.93
C ILE A 48 -1.24 13.50 -11.69
N LEU A 49 -0.35 12.53 -11.43
CA LEU A 49 0.92 12.40 -12.14
C LEU A 49 0.70 12.18 -13.63
N GLU A 50 -0.15 11.21 -14.00
CA GLU A 50 -0.46 10.92 -15.40
C GLU A 50 -1.03 12.15 -16.12
N THR A 51 -1.89 12.90 -15.44
CA THR A 51 -2.45 14.15 -15.98
C THR A 51 -1.33 15.18 -16.21
N LYS A 52 -0.41 15.36 -15.25
CA LYS A 52 0.75 16.26 -15.41
C LYS A 52 1.66 15.83 -16.55
N LEU A 53 1.90 14.53 -16.70
CA LEU A 53 2.73 13.98 -17.77
C LEU A 53 2.11 14.20 -19.15
N LYS A 54 0.79 14.02 -19.29
CA LYS A 54 0.06 14.29 -20.54
C LYS A 54 0.17 15.76 -20.96
N HIS A 55 0.12 16.67 -20.00
CA HIS A 55 0.17 18.12 -20.24
C HIS A 55 1.57 18.73 -20.16
N VAL A 56 2.62 17.92 -19.97
CA VAL A 56 3.99 18.43 -19.80
C VAL A 56 4.47 19.14 -21.07
N GLY A 57 4.03 18.67 -22.24
CA GLY A 57 4.39 19.26 -23.54
C GLY A 57 3.67 20.58 -23.84
N ASP A 58 2.61 20.94 -23.10
CA ASP A 58 1.83 22.15 -23.35
C ASP A 58 2.56 23.42 -22.87
N ARG A 59 3.48 23.28 -21.91
CA ARG A 59 4.15 24.41 -21.24
C ARG A 59 5.67 24.29 -21.17
N THR A 60 6.23 23.15 -21.55
CA THR A 60 7.66 22.87 -21.42
C THR A 60 8.33 22.78 -22.80
N PRO A 61 9.47 23.45 -23.01
CA PRO A 61 10.25 23.30 -24.24
C PRO A 61 10.61 21.83 -24.49
N PRO A 62 10.61 21.35 -25.75
CA PRO A 62 10.87 19.95 -26.09
C PRO A 62 12.18 19.40 -25.50
N GLU A 63 13.20 20.25 -25.41
CA GLU A 63 14.53 19.95 -24.86
C GLU A 63 14.50 19.65 -23.35
N GLN A 64 13.52 20.20 -22.63
CA GLN A 64 13.40 20.08 -21.17
C GLN A 64 12.31 19.10 -20.74
N ILE A 65 11.44 18.66 -21.66
CA ILE A 65 10.35 17.71 -21.36
C ILE A 65 10.89 16.46 -20.67
N HIS A 66 12.01 15.90 -21.15
CA HIS A 66 12.58 14.69 -20.57
C HIS A 66 13.00 14.89 -19.11
N GLN A 67 13.66 16.02 -18.79
CA GLN A 67 14.06 16.34 -17.42
C GLN A 67 12.84 16.51 -16.51
N VAL A 68 11.84 17.28 -16.94
CA VAL A 68 10.62 17.52 -16.15
C VAL A 68 9.84 16.23 -15.90
N VAL A 69 9.78 15.33 -16.90
CA VAL A 69 9.15 14.01 -16.75
C VAL A 69 9.86 13.17 -15.70
N GLU A 70 11.19 13.13 -15.74
CA GLU A 70 11.98 12.36 -14.76
C GLU A 70 11.88 12.95 -13.35
N GLU A 71 11.90 14.27 -13.20
CA GLU A 71 11.66 14.94 -11.91
C GLU A 71 10.28 14.61 -11.34
N LEU A 72 9.24 14.66 -12.18
CA LEU A 72 7.88 14.30 -11.77
C LEU A 72 7.78 12.84 -11.31
N LYS A 73 8.42 11.91 -12.03
CA LYS A 73 8.46 10.50 -11.64
C LYS A 73 9.24 10.30 -10.34
N GLN A 74 10.39 10.94 -10.18
CA GLN A 74 11.19 10.84 -8.95
C GLN A 74 10.40 11.36 -7.75
N ALA A 75 9.77 12.53 -7.88
CA ALA A 75 8.91 13.09 -6.83
C ALA A 75 7.74 12.14 -6.48
N PHE A 76 7.16 11.47 -7.47
CA PHE A 76 6.11 10.48 -7.23
C PHE A 76 6.62 9.24 -6.50
N VAL A 77 7.80 8.73 -6.87
CA VAL A 77 8.42 7.58 -6.19
C VAL A 77 8.72 7.91 -4.73
N THR A 78 9.27 9.10 -4.45
CA THR A 78 9.54 9.54 -3.06
C THR A 78 8.24 9.70 -2.27
N ASP A 79 7.22 10.31 -2.88
CA ASP A 79 5.90 10.49 -2.26
C ASP A 79 5.23 9.14 -1.96
N LYS A 80 5.31 8.20 -2.89
CA LYS A 80 4.75 6.85 -2.73
C LYS A 80 5.46 6.11 -1.60
N SER A 81 6.80 6.14 -1.58
CA SER A 81 7.60 5.53 -0.50
C SER A 81 7.23 6.10 0.86
N ALA A 82 7.09 7.43 0.97
CA ALA A 82 6.70 8.08 2.22
C ALA A 82 5.29 7.66 2.69
N LEU A 83 4.34 7.52 1.75
CA LEU A 83 2.98 7.04 2.05
C LEU A 83 2.98 5.57 2.49
N GLU A 84 3.79 4.72 1.86
CA GLU A 84 3.95 3.31 2.24
C GLU A 84 4.59 3.15 3.62
N GLU A 85 5.62 3.96 3.93
CA GLU A 85 6.23 4.00 5.26
C GLU A 85 5.24 4.47 6.34
N GLU A 86 4.46 5.53 6.07
CA GLU A 86 3.43 6.00 7.01
C GLU A 86 2.33 4.96 7.21
N MET A 87 1.94 4.26 6.14
CA MET A 87 0.98 3.14 6.21
C MET A 87 1.51 2.02 7.11
N GLU A 88 2.74 1.55 6.90
CA GLU A 88 3.32 0.48 7.72
C GLU A 88 3.50 0.92 9.18
N ALA A 89 3.91 2.17 9.43
CA ALA A 89 3.98 2.72 10.78
C ALA A 89 2.61 2.72 11.49
N LYS A 90 1.53 3.08 10.78
CA LYS A 90 0.15 3.03 11.31
C LYS A 90 -0.31 1.59 11.55
N VAL A 91 -0.03 0.69 10.61
CA VAL A 91 -0.35 -0.73 10.74
C VAL A 91 0.39 -1.33 11.94
N ASP A 92 1.66 -1.01 12.14
CA ASP A 92 2.43 -1.47 13.29
C ASP A 92 1.97 -0.86 14.60
N ALA A 93 1.51 0.39 14.62
CA ALA A 93 0.87 0.98 15.79
C ALA A 93 -0.41 0.22 16.18
N VAL A 94 -1.23 -0.17 15.20
CA VAL A 94 -2.45 -0.99 15.44
C VAL A 94 -2.07 -2.38 15.97
N LYS A 95 -1.02 -3.01 15.42
CA LYS A 95 -0.52 -4.30 15.93
C LYS A 95 0.05 -4.21 17.36
N LYS A 96 0.70 -3.10 17.69
CA LYS A 96 1.32 -2.85 19.02
C LYS A 96 0.33 -2.39 20.08
N ARG A 97 -0.87 -1.94 19.71
CA ARG A 97 -1.96 -1.74 20.69
C ARG A 97 -2.23 -3.06 21.38
N LYS A 98 -1.76 -3.18 22.63
CA LYS A 98 -2.13 -4.28 23.50
C LYS A 98 -3.64 -4.22 23.74
N LYS A 99 -4.24 -5.40 23.73
CA LYS A 99 -5.65 -5.68 24.01
C LYS A 99 -6.08 -5.10 25.35
#